data_AF-A0A6M2E6C0-F1
#
_entry.id   AF-A0A6M2E6C0-F1
#
_cell.length_a   1.000
_cell.length_b   1.000
_cell.length_c   1.000
_cell.angle_alpha   90.00
_cell.angle_beta   90.00
_cell.angle_gamma   90.00
#
_symmetry.space_group_name_H-M   'P 1'
#
loop_
_entity.id
_entity.type
_entity.pdbx_description
1 polymer ?
#
loop_
_entity_poly.entity_id
_entity_poly.type
_entity_poly.pdbx_seq_one_letter_code
_entity_poly.pdbx_strand_id
1 'polypeptide(L)'
;MRTFALFAVVFAFAAYQVNGEACNCHLRELDLCAATLLLFNQNPSGVATTDAEVDKQCGFLKESQECFRNFTTRCSTPLQRELIGFVSEGSQELFKQFCTKGTEVRTNYLKHAPCLGQTLPDQKKCLTDIQAGLEKVSTVSFNDRVPAACCMYNRYQGCTRKAVANKCGEEAIEFGEILVKMAASDLPNVVCTSYGEGNARCNS
;
A
#
# COMPACT_ATOMS: atom_id res chain seq x y z
N MET A 1 -36.05 -48.68 10.12
CA MET A 1 -36.37 -47.39 9.45
C MET A 1 -36.04 -46.17 10.30
N ARG A 2 -36.55 -46.03 11.54
CA ARG A 2 -36.27 -44.87 12.42
C ARG A 2 -34.79 -44.61 12.72
N THR A 3 -34.00 -45.65 12.96
CA THR A 3 -32.56 -45.54 13.24
C THR A 3 -31.74 -45.07 12.04
N PHE A 4 -32.05 -45.57 10.84
CA PHE A 4 -31.43 -45.14 9.59
C PHE A 4 -31.67 -43.66 9.28
N ALA A 5 -32.89 -43.17 9.55
CA ALA A 5 -33.23 -41.76 9.38
C ALA A 5 -32.44 -40.85 10.33
N LEU A 6 -32.23 -41.28 11.58
CA LEU A 6 -31.42 -40.53 12.55
C LEU A 6 -29.96 -40.43 12.12
N PHE A 7 -29.36 -41.53 11.64
CA PHE A 7 -28.00 -41.50 11.12
C PHE A 7 -27.88 -40.59 9.89
N ALA A 8 -28.83 -40.65 8.95
CA ALA A 8 -28.82 -39.78 7.77
C ALA A 8 -28.91 -38.29 8.14
N VAL A 9 -29.72 -37.93 9.16
CA VAL A 9 -29.83 -36.55 9.66
C VAL A 9 -28.53 -36.10 10.34
N VAL A 10 -27.88 -36.97 11.12
CA VAL A 10 -26.59 -36.66 11.77
C VAL A 10 -25.48 -36.47 10.73
N PHE A 11 -25.41 -37.32 9.71
CA PHE A 11 -24.45 -37.17 8.61
C PHE A 11 -24.75 -35.93 7.75
N ALA A 12 -26.02 -35.59 7.52
CA ALA A 12 -26.39 -34.37 6.83
C ALA A 12 -26.03 -33.11 7.63
N PHE A 13 -26.26 -33.10 8.96
CA PHE A 13 -25.83 -32.00 9.83
C PHE A 13 -24.32 -31.90 9.95
N ALA A 14 -23.61 -33.03 10.03
CA ALA A 14 -22.15 -33.05 10.03
C ALA A 14 -21.59 -32.53 8.69
N ALA A 15 -22.17 -32.94 7.55
CA ALA A 15 -21.80 -32.39 6.25
C ALA A 15 -22.13 -30.89 6.12
N TYR A 16 -23.22 -30.42 6.73
CA TYR A 16 -23.59 -29.00 6.75
C TYR A 16 -22.65 -28.16 7.62
N GLN A 17 -22.11 -28.73 8.70
CA GLN A 17 -21.11 -28.08 9.56
C GLN A 17 -19.67 -28.20 8.99
N VAL A 18 -19.43 -29.16 8.08
CA VAL A 18 -18.14 -29.37 7.40
C VAL A 18 -18.04 -28.60 6.07
N ASN A 19 -19.15 -28.02 5.59
CA ASN A 19 -19.05 -26.79 4.80
C ASN A 19 -18.61 -25.67 5.74
N GLY A 20 -17.32 -25.68 6.07
CA GLY A 20 -16.66 -24.60 6.77
C GLY A 20 -17.07 -23.27 6.14
N GLU A 21 -17.13 -22.23 6.98
CA GLU A 21 -17.08 -20.85 6.52
C GLU A 21 -16.21 -20.83 5.26
N ALA A 22 -16.81 -20.50 4.11
CA ALA A 22 -16.04 -20.27 2.92
C ALA A 22 -15.08 -19.14 3.29
N CYS A 23 -13.85 -19.49 3.66
CA CYS A 23 -12.83 -18.52 3.99
C CYS A 23 -12.65 -17.71 2.71
N ASN A 24 -13.21 -16.51 2.68
CA ASN A 24 -13.05 -15.55 1.59
C ASN A 24 -11.59 -15.09 1.58
N CYS A 25 -10.69 -15.98 1.17
CA CYS A 25 -9.26 -15.74 0.98
C CYS A 25 -8.94 -15.48 -0.50
N HIS A 26 -9.97 -15.13 -1.28
CA HIS A 26 -9.81 -14.68 -2.64
C HIS A 26 -9.12 -13.31 -2.63
N LEU A 27 -8.20 -13.07 -3.57
CA LEU A 27 -7.51 -11.79 -3.72
C LEU A 27 -8.47 -10.59 -3.94
N ARG A 28 -9.72 -10.89 -4.33
CA ARG A 28 -10.80 -9.90 -4.44
C ARG A 28 -11.07 -9.16 -3.13
N GLU A 29 -10.88 -9.80 -1.98
CA GLU A 29 -11.02 -9.12 -0.69
C GLU A 29 -9.94 -8.05 -0.50
N LEU A 30 -8.74 -8.27 -1.03
CA LEU A 30 -7.68 -7.25 -1.02
C LEU A 30 -8.02 -6.08 -1.95
N ASP A 31 -8.64 -6.34 -3.10
CA ASP A 31 -9.14 -5.28 -3.98
C ASP A 31 -10.18 -4.41 -3.27
N LEU A 32 -11.06 -5.03 -2.46
CA LEU A 32 -12.03 -4.29 -1.63
C LEU A 32 -11.34 -3.47 -0.53
N CYS A 33 -10.29 -4.00 0.10
CA CYS A 33 -9.49 -3.22 1.06
C CYS A 33 -8.80 -2.00 0.40
N ALA A 34 -8.41 -2.11 -0.87
CA ALA A 34 -7.78 -1.02 -1.62
C ALA A 34 -8.81 -0.04 -2.21
N ALA A 35 -10.08 -0.43 -2.36
CA ALA A 35 -11.11 0.42 -2.95
C ALA A 35 -11.33 1.72 -2.15
N THR A 36 -11.24 1.67 -0.83
CA THR A 36 -11.31 2.87 0.03
C THR A 36 -10.12 3.79 -0.16
N LEU A 37 -8.97 3.28 -0.62
CA LEU A 37 -7.80 4.09 -0.97
C LEU A 37 -8.01 4.95 -2.22
N LEU A 38 -8.96 4.60 -3.09
CA LEU A 38 -9.34 5.45 -4.22
C LEU A 38 -9.91 6.79 -3.76
N LEU A 39 -10.44 6.85 -2.54
CA LEU A 39 -11.02 8.07 -1.95
C LEU A 39 -9.96 9.07 -1.47
N PHE A 40 -8.67 8.70 -1.46
CA PHE A 40 -7.56 9.60 -1.08
C PHE A 40 -7.40 10.75 -2.07
N ASN A 41 -7.75 10.48 -3.33
CA ASN A 41 -7.70 11.46 -4.41
C ASN A 41 -8.91 12.41 -4.42
N GLN A 42 -9.79 12.37 -3.40
CA GLN A 42 -10.90 13.31 -3.28
C GLN A 42 -10.44 14.74 -2.96
N ASN A 43 -9.22 14.94 -2.45
CA ASN A 43 -8.67 16.28 -2.33
C ASN A 43 -8.29 16.78 -3.75
N PRO A 44 -8.77 17.94 -4.22
CA PRO A 44 -8.41 18.49 -5.52
C PRO A 44 -6.89 18.61 -5.75
N SER A 45 -6.12 18.84 -4.68
CA SER A 45 -4.66 18.91 -4.70
C SER A 45 -3.97 17.55 -4.52
N GLY A 46 -4.72 16.48 -4.23
CA GLY A 46 -4.21 15.14 -3.92
C GLY A 46 -3.41 15.04 -2.60
N VAL A 47 -3.20 16.17 -1.90
CA VAL A 47 -2.36 16.29 -0.70
C VAL A 47 -3.21 16.95 0.39
N ALA A 48 -3.29 16.36 1.58
CA ALA A 48 -3.95 17.00 2.70
C ALA A 48 -3.11 18.16 3.22
N THR A 49 -3.64 19.37 3.14
CA THR A 49 -2.95 20.61 3.51
C THR A 49 -3.37 21.17 4.86
N THR A 50 -4.41 20.59 5.47
CA THR A 50 -4.93 20.99 6.78
C THR A 50 -5.12 19.79 7.68
N ASP A 51 -5.14 20.01 9.00
CA ASP A 51 -5.44 18.96 9.99
C ASP A 51 -6.76 18.24 9.71
N ALA A 52 -7.79 18.97 9.30
CA ALA A 52 -9.10 18.38 9.00
C ALA A 52 -9.04 17.46 7.77
N GLU A 53 -8.25 17.83 6.75
CA GLU A 53 -8.02 17.00 5.57
C GLU A 53 -7.21 15.75 5.92
N VAL A 54 -6.18 15.88 6.76
CA VAL A 54 -5.39 14.74 7.23
C VAL A 54 -6.25 13.80 8.08
N ASP A 55 -7.08 14.33 8.98
CA ASP A 55 -8.00 13.52 9.79
C ASP A 55 -8.97 12.71 8.90
N LYS A 56 -9.49 13.33 7.84
CA LYS A 56 -10.33 12.65 6.86
C LYS A 56 -9.58 11.52 6.14
N GLN A 57 -8.36 11.78 5.68
CA GLN A 57 -7.52 10.76 5.01
C GLN A 57 -7.18 9.61 5.96
N CYS A 58 -6.85 9.91 7.21
CA CYS A 58 -6.56 8.91 8.24
C CYS A 58 -7.76 7.99 8.54
N GLY A 59 -8.99 8.49 8.40
CA GLY A 59 -10.19 7.66 8.46
C GLY A 59 -10.19 6.54 7.42
N PHE A 60 -9.94 6.89 6.15
CA PHE A 60 -9.86 5.91 5.06
C PHE A 60 -8.65 4.98 5.18
N LEU A 61 -7.48 5.49 5.59
CA LEU A 61 -6.28 4.67 5.82
C LEU A 61 -6.55 3.61 6.88
N LYS A 62 -7.18 4.00 7.99
CA LYS A 62 -7.46 3.11 9.10
C LYS A 62 -8.41 1.98 8.68
N GLU A 63 -9.47 2.31 7.94
CA GLU A 63 -10.40 1.31 7.41
C GLU A 63 -9.70 0.31 6.48
N SER A 64 -8.84 0.81 5.57
CA SER A 64 -8.06 -0.05 4.67
C SER A 64 -7.08 -0.96 5.42
N GLN A 65 -6.37 -0.42 6.42
CA GLN A 65 -5.45 -1.19 7.26
C GLN A 65 -6.18 -2.26 8.09
N GLU A 66 -7.33 -1.92 8.68
CA GLU A 66 -8.14 -2.87 9.43
C GLU A 66 -8.63 -4.02 8.53
N CYS A 67 -9.06 -3.70 7.31
CA CYS A 67 -9.43 -4.69 6.29
C CYS A 67 -8.26 -5.61 5.96
N PHE A 68 -7.09 -5.06 5.63
CA PHE A 68 -5.89 -5.83 5.29
C PHE A 68 -5.44 -6.72 6.45
N ARG A 69 -5.46 -6.20 7.68
CA ARG A 69 -5.14 -6.96 8.90
C ARG A 69 -6.13 -8.12 9.11
N ASN A 70 -7.42 -7.89 8.92
CA ASN A 70 -8.43 -8.93 9.06
C ASN A 70 -8.26 -10.04 8.01
N PHE A 71 -7.99 -9.66 6.75
CA PHE A 71 -7.68 -10.60 5.68
C PHE A 71 -6.45 -11.45 6.03
N THR A 72 -5.31 -10.80 6.31
CA THR A 72 -4.06 -11.49 6.61
C THR A 72 -4.15 -12.38 7.86
N THR A 73 -4.87 -11.94 8.89
CA THR A 73 -5.13 -12.76 10.09
C THR A 73 -5.82 -14.08 9.73
N ARG A 74 -6.80 -14.06 8.82
CA ARG A 74 -7.60 -15.23 8.44
C ARG A 74 -6.94 -16.08 7.36
N CYS A 75 -6.25 -15.46 6.42
CA CYS A 75 -5.91 -16.06 5.12
C CYS A 75 -4.42 -16.33 4.91
N SER A 76 -3.56 -16.00 5.89
CA SER A 76 -2.13 -16.24 5.79
C SER A 76 -1.63 -17.19 6.88
N THR A 77 -0.53 -17.89 6.59
CA THR A 77 0.12 -18.80 7.55
C THR A 77 0.77 -18.03 8.69
N PRO A 78 1.09 -18.66 9.84
CA PRO A 78 1.81 -17.99 10.92
C PRO A 78 3.12 -17.32 10.46
N LEU A 79 3.91 -18.01 9.64
CA LEU A 79 5.15 -17.47 9.08
C LEU A 79 4.90 -16.26 8.17
N GLN A 80 3.86 -16.30 7.34
CA GLN A 80 3.49 -15.17 6.49
C GLN A 80 3.04 -13.97 7.33
N ARG A 81 2.31 -14.18 8.42
CA ARG A 81 1.91 -13.10 9.33
C ARG A 81 3.11 -12.44 10.01
N GLU A 82 4.07 -13.23 10.48
CA GLU A 82 5.31 -12.70 11.03
C GLU A 82 6.07 -11.87 10.00
N LEU A 83 6.22 -12.38 8.77
CA LEU A 83 6.88 -11.65 7.69
C LEU A 83 6.14 -10.34 7.33
N ILE A 84 4.80 -10.38 7.22
CA ILE A 84 3.98 -9.20 6.94
C ILE A 84 4.10 -8.18 8.08
N GLY A 85 4.08 -8.62 9.34
CA GLY A 85 4.29 -7.77 10.50
C GLY A 85 5.65 -7.09 10.45
N PHE A 86 6.71 -7.85 10.22
CA PHE A 86 8.07 -7.35 10.10
C PHE A 86 8.23 -6.30 8.98
N VAL A 87 7.75 -6.58 7.76
CA VAL A 87 7.91 -5.62 6.65
C VAL A 87 7.03 -4.37 6.80
N SER A 88 5.94 -4.45 7.57
CA SER A 88 5.00 -3.33 7.74
C SER A 88 5.24 -2.49 9.00
N GLU A 89 6.08 -2.93 9.94
CA GLU A 89 6.30 -2.26 11.23
C GLU A 89 6.61 -0.77 11.08
N GLY A 90 7.60 -0.42 10.26
CA GLY A 90 7.97 0.98 10.01
C GLY A 90 6.84 1.81 9.38
N SER A 91 6.05 1.20 8.49
CA SER A 91 4.89 1.88 7.87
C SER A 91 3.77 2.12 8.88
N GLN A 92 3.54 1.20 9.81
CA GLN A 92 2.51 1.32 10.84
C GLN A 92 2.88 2.40 11.86
N GLU A 93 4.16 2.50 12.25
CA GLU A 93 4.61 3.58 13.14
C GLU A 93 4.54 4.94 12.45
N LEU A 94 5.00 5.05 11.19
CA LEU A 94 4.88 6.28 10.41
C LEU A 94 3.41 6.70 10.25
N PHE A 95 2.53 5.74 9.97
CA PHE A 95 1.08 5.97 9.90
C PHE A 95 0.51 6.53 11.20
N LYS A 96 0.85 5.91 12.33
CA LYS A 96 0.42 6.37 13.64
C LYS A 96 0.89 7.79 13.92
N GLN A 97 2.15 8.10 13.60
CA GLN A 97 2.69 9.44 13.78
C GLN A 97 1.99 10.45 12.88
N PHE A 98 1.83 10.18 11.59
CA PHE A 98 1.12 11.04 10.64
C PHE A 98 -0.33 11.31 11.05
N CYS A 99 -1.03 10.29 11.56
CA CYS A 99 -2.44 10.40 11.94
C CYS A 99 -2.69 10.93 13.35
N THR A 100 -1.64 11.12 14.16
CA THR A 100 -1.76 11.68 15.52
C THR A 100 -1.45 13.17 15.51
N LYS A 101 -2.35 13.99 16.05
CA LYS A 101 -2.14 15.44 16.17
C LYS A 101 -0.96 15.77 17.09
N GLY A 102 -0.17 16.78 16.70
CA GLY A 102 0.95 17.28 17.49
C GLY A 102 2.24 16.44 17.43
N THR A 103 2.27 15.37 16.64
CA THR A 103 3.54 14.68 16.35
C THR A 103 4.43 15.51 15.45
N GLU A 104 5.74 15.27 15.52
CA GLU A 104 6.72 15.95 14.67
C GLU A 104 6.47 15.64 13.19
N VAL A 105 6.20 14.37 12.84
CA VAL A 105 5.89 13.94 11.46
C VAL A 105 4.72 14.71 10.89
N ARG A 106 3.59 14.79 11.62
CA ARG A 106 2.40 15.49 11.12
C ARG A 106 2.64 17.00 11.03
N THR A 107 3.29 17.57 12.03
CA THR A 107 3.60 19.00 12.07
C THR A 107 4.49 19.42 10.90
N ASN A 108 5.56 18.66 10.65
CA ASN A 108 6.46 18.93 9.54
C ASN A 108 5.79 18.64 8.19
N TYR A 109 5.01 17.56 8.07
CA TYR A 109 4.22 17.31 6.86
C TYR A 109 3.31 18.50 6.52
N LEU A 110 2.52 18.99 7.49
CA LEU A 110 1.59 20.11 7.28
C LEU A 110 2.31 21.41 6.91
N LYS A 111 3.54 21.61 7.39
CA LYS A 111 4.39 22.75 7.00
C LYS A 111 4.75 22.72 5.51
N HIS A 112 5.00 21.54 4.94
CA HIS A 112 5.39 21.37 3.54
C HIS A 112 4.21 21.07 2.60
N ALA A 113 3.09 20.57 3.13
CA ALA A 113 1.92 20.14 2.37
C ALA A 113 1.35 21.19 1.39
N PRO A 114 1.26 22.50 1.73
CA PRO A 114 0.81 23.52 0.78
C PRO A 114 1.67 23.62 -0.49
N CYS A 115 2.98 23.42 -0.38
CA CYS A 115 3.86 23.38 -1.55
C CYS A 115 3.73 22.06 -2.30
N LEU A 116 3.73 20.94 -1.57
CA LEU A 116 3.59 19.60 -2.15
C LEU A 116 2.32 19.48 -2.99
N GLY A 117 1.19 20.06 -2.55
CA GLY A 117 -0.05 20.10 -3.33
C GLY A 117 0.10 20.77 -4.71
N GLN A 118 1.05 21.69 -4.88
CA GLN A 118 1.33 22.34 -6.16
C GLN A 118 2.17 21.48 -7.12
N THR A 119 2.81 20.43 -6.60
CA THR A 119 3.64 19.51 -7.41
C THR A 119 2.80 18.40 -8.06
N LEU A 120 1.51 18.27 -7.67
CA LEU A 120 0.63 17.21 -8.16
C LEU A 120 0.58 17.11 -9.69
N PRO A 121 0.47 18.19 -10.49
CA PRO A 121 0.47 18.08 -11.95
C PRO A 121 1.74 17.43 -12.52
N ASP A 122 2.89 17.66 -11.88
CA ASP A 122 4.16 17.07 -12.29
C ASP A 122 4.30 15.64 -11.77
N GLN A 123 3.90 15.36 -10.53
CA GLN A 123 3.87 14.01 -9.99
C GLN A 123 2.91 13.08 -10.77
N LYS A 124 1.78 13.61 -11.28
CA LYS A 124 0.86 12.84 -12.14
C LYS A 124 1.54 12.32 -13.40
N LYS A 125 2.52 13.06 -13.94
CA LYS A 125 3.30 12.60 -15.11
C LYS A 125 4.17 11.39 -14.75
N CYS A 126 4.61 11.26 -13.49
CA CYS A 126 5.40 10.13 -13.01
C CYS A 126 4.58 8.84 -12.89
N LEU A 127 3.23 8.91 -12.90
CA LEU A 127 2.39 7.71 -12.84
C LEU A 127 2.51 6.82 -14.09
N THR A 128 3.02 7.35 -15.20
CA THR A 128 3.31 6.55 -16.40
C THR A 128 4.39 5.51 -16.12
N ASP A 129 5.37 5.80 -15.26
CA ASP A 129 6.39 4.81 -14.84
C ASP A 129 5.77 3.64 -14.08
N ILE A 130 4.77 3.92 -13.23
CA ILE A 130 4.01 2.87 -12.52
C ILE A 130 3.23 2.02 -13.52
N GLN A 131 2.53 2.65 -14.46
CA GLN A 131 1.74 1.92 -15.47
C GLN A 131 2.62 1.01 -16.32
N ALA A 132 3.70 1.55 -16.89
CA ALA A 132 4.66 0.78 -17.70
C ALA A 132 5.34 -0.33 -16.87
N GLY A 133 5.67 -0.04 -15.61
CA GLY A 133 6.26 -0.99 -14.69
C GLY A 133 5.34 -2.17 -14.36
N LEU A 134 4.06 -1.90 -14.06
CA LEU A 134 3.06 -2.93 -13.80
C LEU A 134 2.80 -3.82 -15.03
N GLU A 135 2.73 -3.22 -16.22
CA GLU A 135 2.62 -3.97 -17.48
C GLU A 135 3.83 -4.89 -17.67
N LYS A 136 5.06 -4.37 -17.46
CA LYS A 136 6.28 -5.16 -17.55
C LYS A 136 6.31 -6.30 -16.53
N VAL A 137 6.00 -6.03 -15.27
CA VAL A 137 5.97 -7.05 -14.19
C VAL A 137 4.99 -8.19 -14.52
N SER A 138 3.89 -7.88 -15.20
CA SER A 138 2.89 -8.88 -15.61
C SER A 138 3.35 -9.81 -16.75
N THR A 139 4.33 -9.37 -17.55
CA THR A 139 4.78 -10.08 -18.77
C THR A 139 6.15 -10.75 -18.63
N VAL A 140 6.99 -10.30 -17.69
CA VAL A 140 8.32 -10.88 -17.46
C VAL A 140 8.28 -12.21 -16.70
N SER A 141 9.38 -12.95 -16.78
CA SER A 141 9.58 -14.19 -16.02
C SER A 141 9.55 -13.93 -14.51
N PHE A 142 9.20 -14.95 -13.72
CA PHE A 142 9.12 -14.81 -12.26
C PHE A 142 10.39 -14.22 -11.62
N ASN A 143 11.56 -14.66 -12.09
CA ASN A 143 12.86 -14.21 -11.57
C ASN A 143 13.14 -12.73 -11.89
N ASP A 144 12.49 -12.19 -12.92
CA ASP A 144 12.67 -10.81 -13.37
C ASP A 144 11.61 -9.85 -12.80
N ARG A 145 10.59 -10.37 -12.08
CA ARG A 145 9.53 -9.53 -11.50
C ARG A 145 10.04 -8.56 -10.44
N VAL A 146 10.92 -9.01 -9.54
CA VAL A 146 11.52 -8.14 -8.51
C VAL A 146 12.42 -7.07 -9.15
N PRO A 147 13.36 -7.42 -10.05
CA PRO A 147 14.10 -6.42 -10.82
C PRO A 147 13.19 -5.41 -11.53
N ALA A 148 12.17 -5.87 -12.27
CA ALA A 148 11.25 -4.99 -12.99
C ALA A 148 10.49 -4.06 -12.03
N ALA A 149 10.00 -4.58 -10.89
CA ALA A 149 9.33 -3.79 -9.87
C ALA A 149 10.26 -2.75 -9.23
N CYS A 150 11.52 -3.10 -8.99
CA CYS A 150 12.51 -2.18 -8.46
C CYS A 150 12.90 -1.08 -9.46
N CYS A 151 13.02 -1.39 -10.75
CA CYS A 151 13.26 -0.38 -11.78
C CYS A 151 12.08 0.60 -11.87
N MET A 152 10.84 0.09 -11.84
CA MET A 152 9.63 0.92 -11.75
C MET A 152 9.66 1.84 -10.53
N TYR A 153 9.92 1.29 -9.34
CA TYR A 153 9.95 2.04 -8.09
C TYR A 153 10.98 3.16 -8.12
N ASN A 154 12.21 2.86 -8.56
CA ASN A 154 13.29 3.85 -8.60
C ASN A 154 13.06 4.94 -9.65
N ARG A 155 12.47 4.62 -10.81
CA ARG A 155 12.07 5.63 -11.81
C ARG A 155 10.97 6.55 -11.26
N TYR A 156 9.92 5.96 -10.68
CA TYR A 156 8.84 6.71 -10.05
C TYR A 156 9.37 7.65 -8.96
N GLN A 157 10.17 7.12 -8.03
CA GLN A 157 10.80 7.92 -6.97
C GLN A 157 11.72 9.01 -7.52
N GLY A 158 12.54 8.70 -8.52
CA GLY A 158 13.40 9.70 -9.16
C GLY A 158 12.60 10.84 -9.79
N CYS A 159 11.50 10.52 -10.48
CA CYS A 159 10.60 11.49 -11.09
C CYS A 159 9.89 12.36 -10.03
N THR A 160 9.31 11.77 -8.99
CA THR A 160 8.59 12.51 -7.95
C THR A 160 9.52 13.37 -7.12
N ARG A 161 10.72 12.88 -6.76
CA ARG A 161 11.78 13.66 -6.10
C ARG A 161 12.16 14.89 -6.93
N LYS A 162 12.43 14.71 -8.23
CA LYS A 162 12.73 15.83 -9.15
C LYS A 162 11.59 16.85 -9.18
N ALA A 163 10.33 16.39 -9.25
CA ALA A 163 9.16 17.27 -9.24
C ALA A 163 9.04 18.08 -7.94
N VAL A 164 9.31 17.47 -6.79
CA VAL A 164 9.29 18.13 -5.48
C VAL A 164 10.47 19.09 -5.34
N ALA A 165 11.70 18.63 -5.59
CA ALA A 165 12.92 19.42 -5.47
C ALA A 165 12.86 20.72 -6.28
N ASN A 166 12.44 20.62 -7.55
CA ASN A 166 12.35 21.76 -8.47
C ASN A 166 11.39 22.87 -8.01
N LYS A 167 10.40 22.54 -7.18
CA LYS A 167 9.31 23.46 -6.81
C LYS A 167 9.30 23.84 -5.33
N CYS A 168 9.70 22.91 -4.46
CA CYS A 168 9.57 23.01 -3.01
C CYS A 168 10.89 22.87 -2.26
N GLY A 169 12.01 22.65 -2.95
CA GLY A 169 13.31 22.42 -2.33
C GLY A 169 13.55 20.95 -1.95
N GLU A 170 14.83 20.61 -1.74
CA GLU A 170 15.27 19.27 -1.38
C GLU A 170 14.74 18.85 0.00
N GLU A 171 14.58 19.79 0.94
CA GLU A 171 14.04 19.50 2.28
C GLU A 171 12.59 19.00 2.24
N ALA A 172 11.83 19.31 1.17
CA ALA A 172 10.44 18.89 1.04
C ALA A 172 10.29 17.44 0.56
N ILE A 173 11.37 16.82 0.06
CA ILE A 173 11.33 15.48 -0.55
C ILE A 173 10.85 14.44 0.45
N GLU A 174 11.42 14.40 1.64
CA GLU A 174 11.08 13.37 2.64
C GLU A 174 9.60 13.43 3.04
N PHE A 175 9.02 14.63 3.04
CA PHE A 175 7.60 14.84 3.35
C PHE A 175 6.68 14.44 2.19
N GLY A 176 7.16 14.55 0.94
CA GLY A 176 6.49 13.99 -0.23
C GLY A 176 6.48 12.46 -0.25
N GLU A 177 7.49 11.83 0.36
CA GLU A 177 7.61 10.36 0.42
C GLU A 177 6.79 9.70 1.53
N ILE A 178 6.30 10.46 2.52
CA ILE A 178 5.55 9.92 3.66
C ILE A 178 4.40 9.01 3.20
N LEU A 179 3.62 9.46 2.23
CA LEU A 179 2.48 8.70 1.70
C LEU A 179 2.92 7.40 1.03
N VAL A 180 4.04 7.43 0.28
CA VAL A 180 4.59 6.25 -0.38
C VAL A 180 5.11 5.24 0.65
N LYS A 181 5.83 5.71 1.68
CA LYS A 181 6.36 4.86 2.76
C LYS A 181 5.25 4.23 3.61
N MET A 182 4.15 4.93 3.84
CA MET A 182 2.98 4.35 4.50
C MET A 182 2.29 3.28 3.64
N ALA A 183 2.23 3.46 2.32
CA ALA A 183 1.55 2.53 1.42
C ALA A 183 2.40 1.29 1.06
N ALA A 184 3.70 1.49 0.81
CA ALA A 184 4.59 0.47 0.25
C ALA A 184 5.61 -0.06 1.25
N SER A 185 5.61 0.42 2.50
CA SER A 185 6.67 0.25 3.51
C SER A 185 8.02 0.85 3.08
N ASP A 186 9.03 0.68 3.93
CA ASP A 186 10.42 1.03 3.58
C ASP A 186 11.13 -0.09 2.79
N LEU A 187 10.47 -1.25 2.64
CA LEU A 187 11.04 -2.42 1.95
C LEU A 187 11.55 -2.10 0.54
N PRO A 188 10.85 -1.32 -0.32
CA PRO A 188 11.38 -0.97 -1.62
C PRO A 188 12.69 -0.18 -1.54
N ASN A 189 12.87 0.70 -0.55
CA ASN A 189 14.14 1.45 -0.39
C ASN A 189 15.31 0.52 -0.05
N VAL A 190 15.04 -0.55 0.72
CA VAL A 190 16.04 -1.55 1.13
C VAL A 190 16.34 -2.56 0.02
N VAL A 191 15.32 -3.09 -0.65
CA VAL A 191 15.47 -4.15 -1.65
C VAL A 191 15.94 -3.60 -3.00
N CYS A 192 15.52 -2.37 -3.33
CA CYS A 192 15.76 -1.81 -4.66
C CYS A 192 17.02 -0.94 -4.77
N THR A 193 17.85 -0.84 -3.71
CA THR A 193 19.03 0.02 -3.68
C THR A 193 20.01 -0.25 -4.84
N SER A 194 20.11 -1.50 -5.30
CA SER A 194 20.98 -1.88 -6.42
C SER A 194 20.42 -1.61 -7.82
N TYR A 195 19.16 -1.16 -7.95
CA TYR A 195 18.42 -1.07 -9.23
C TYR A 195 18.22 0.37 -9.73
N GLY A 196 19.21 1.26 -9.57
CA GLY A 196 19.12 2.68 -9.96
C GLY A 196 19.22 2.95 -11.47
N GLU A 197 19.23 4.24 -11.85
CA GLU A 197 19.24 4.76 -13.24
C GLU A 197 20.40 4.25 -14.13
N GLY A 198 21.42 3.59 -13.56
CA GLY A 198 22.54 2.97 -14.30
C GLY A 198 22.51 1.44 -14.37
N ASN A 199 21.52 0.76 -13.77
CA ASN A 199 21.48 -0.69 -13.78
C ASN A 199 21.03 -1.20 -15.16
N ALA A 200 21.85 -2.07 -15.78
CA ALA A 200 21.54 -2.65 -17.08
C ALA A 200 20.19 -3.38 -17.14
N ARG A 201 19.72 -3.94 -16.02
CA ARG A 201 18.39 -4.57 -15.89
C ARG A 201 17.24 -3.57 -15.93
N CYS A 202 17.52 -2.29 -15.76
CA CYS A 202 16.56 -1.20 -15.82
C CYS A 202 16.61 -0.41 -17.13
N ASN A 203 17.34 -0.87 -18.15
CA ASN A 203 17.47 -0.18 -19.45
C ASN A 203 16.71 -0.88 -20.60
N SER A 204 15.79 -1.79 -20.26
CA SER A 204 15.06 -2.68 -21.19
C SER A 204 13.55 -2.71 -20.96
#